data_AF-A0A7S0AVJ2-F1
#
_entry.id   AF-A0A7S0AVJ2-F1
#
_cell.length_a   1.000
_cell.length_b   1.000
_cell.length_c   1.000
_cell.angle_alpha   90.00
_cell.angle_beta   90.00
_cell.angle_gamma   90.00
#
_symmetry.space_group_name_H-M   'P 1'
#
loop_
_entity.id
_entity.type
_entity.pdbx_description
1 polymer ?
#
loop_
_entity_poly.entity_id
_entity_poly.type
_entity_poly.pdbx_seq_one_letter_code
_entity_poly.pdbx_strand_id
1 'polypeptide(L)'
;ALPEVAVLLCCSSEPFGRIFVESGVRHVVCTRGKLPDRIARQFAQAFWSGLARPRTSAAEAFHRALAILRANGAAAACDGGLLMLLPDELDEPSANGTLQAKSRSEPILGRRAISRSLL
;
A
#
# COMPACT_ATOMS: atom_id res chain seq x y z
N ALA A 1 -1.58 -17.21 6.28
CA ALA A 1 -0.72 -16.15 6.82
C ALA A 1 -0.63 -15.04 5.78
N LEU A 2 -0.75 -13.78 6.18
CA LEU A 2 -0.51 -12.65 5.27
C LEU A 2 0.99 -12.47 5.06
N PRO A 3 1.42 -11.95 3.90
CA PRO A 3 2.82 -11.65 3.67
C PRO A 3 3.30 -10.55 4.61
N GLU A 4 4.60 -10.59 4.94
CA GLU A 4 5.25 -9.49 5.67
C GLU A 4 5.36 -8.23 4.81
N VAL A 5 5.63 -8.40 3.52
CA VAL A 5 5.76 -7.31 2.55
C VAL A 5 4.99 -7.64 1.28
N ALA A 6 4.20 -6.69 0.77
CA ALA A 6 3.66 -6.71 -0.59
C ALA A 6 4.31 -5.60 -1.42
N VAL A 7 4.59 -5.86 -2.71
CA VAL A 7 5.26 -4.89 -3.59
C VAL A 7 4.44 -4.72 -4.86
N LEU A 8 3.80 -3.55 -4.99
CA LEU A 8 2.87 -3.19 -6.06
C LEU A 8 3.51 -2.17 -7.02
N LEU A 9 4.42 -2.63 -7.88
CA LEU A 9 5.14 -1.78 -8.84
C LEU A 9 4.37 -1.57 -10.15
N CYS A 10 3.09 -1.27 -10.04
CA CYS A 10 2.26 -0.78 -11.13
C CYS A 10 1.89 0.68 -10.86
N CYS A 11 1.52 1.41 -11.92
CA CYS A 11 1.21 2.83 -11.82
C CYS A 11 -0.03 3.08 -10.96
N SER A 12 0.02 4.09 -10.09
CA SER A 12 -1.11 4.51 -9.23
C SER A 12 -1.67 3.39 -8.35
N SER A 13 -0.77 2.57 -7.79
CA SER A 13 -1.13 1.41 -6.96
C SER A 13 -1.41 1.75 -5.49
N GLU A 14 -1.27 3.01 -5.07
CA GLU A 14 -1.53 3.47 -3.69
C GLU A 14 -2.90 3.01 -3.13
N PRO A 15 -4.03 3.12 -3.86
CA PRO A 15 -5.33 2.68 -3.33
C PRO A 15 -5.36 1.19 -2.99
N PHE A 16 -4.73 0.36 -3.81
CA PHE A 16 -4.59 -1.07 -3.52
C PHE A 16 -3.67 -1.29 -2.34
N GLY A 17 -2.57 -0.53 -2.24
CA GLY A 17 -1.66 -0.58 -1.11
C GLY A 17 -2.36 -0.38 0.22
N ARG A 18 -3.27 0.59 0.31
CA ARG A 18 -4.09 0.84 1.51
C ARG A 18 -5.00 -0.35 1.84
N ILE A 19 -5.65 -0.95 0.85
CA ILE A 19 -6.47 -2.16 1.04
C ILE A 19 -5.64 -3.34 1.61
N PHE A 20 -4.40 -3.53 1.12
CA PHE A 20 -3.52 -4.57 1.65
C PHE A 20 -3.13 -4.31 3.11
N VAL A 21 -2.83 -3.05 3.47
CA VAL A 21 -2.56 -2.65 4.86
C VAL A 21 -3.78 -2.88 5.75
N GLU A 22 -4.97 -2.42 5.33
CA GLU A 22 -6.24 -2.65 6.04
C GLU A 22 -6.55 -4.14 6.23
N SER A 23 -6.13 -4.97 5.27
CA SER A 23 -6.25 -6.42 5.35
C SER A 23 -5.25 -7.07 6.31
N GLY A 24 -4.24 -6.34 6.79
CA GLY A 24 -3.25 -6.79 7.77
C GLY A 24 -1.85 -7.08 7.21
N VAL A 25 -1.53 -6.68 5.97
CA VAL A 25 -0.15 -6.75 5.46
C VAL A 25 0.70 -5.70 6.17
N ARG A 26 1.85 -6.11 6.73
CA ARG A 26 2.70 -5.23 7.55
C ARG A 26 3.31 -4.08 6.76
N HIS A 27 3.84 -4.37 5.57
CA HIS A 27 4.44 -3.36 4.71
C HIS A 27 3.99 -3.49 3.26
N VAL A 28 3.64 -2.38 2.62
CA VAL A 28 3.25 -2.38 1.21
C VAL A 28 4.00 -1.30 0.44
N VAL A 29 4.81 -1.70 -0.53
CA VAL A 29 5.40 -0.77 -1.49
C VAL A 29 4.38 -0.49 -2.59
N CYS A 30 4.11 0.77 -2.87
CA CYS A 30 3.16 1.18 -3.91
C CYS A 30 3.62 2.45 -4.63
N THR A 31 2.85 2.89 -5.63
CA THR A 31 3.14 4.10 -6.40
C THR A 31 1.97 5.07 -6.44
N ARG A 32 2.25 6.38 -6.43
CA ARG A 32 1.22 7.44 -6.53
C ARG A 32 0.85 7.82 -7.96
N GLY A 33 1.66 7.42 -8.94
CA GLY A 33 1.56 7.96 -10.31
C GLY A 33 2.21 7.06 -11.35
N LYS A 34 2.62 7.66 -12.47
CA LYS A 34 3.27 6.94 -13.56
C LYS A 34 4.71 6.61 -13.21
N LEU A 35 5.04 5.33 -13.18
CA LEU A 35 6.39 4.82 -12.95
C LEU A 35 6.90 4.11 -14.20
N PRO A 36 7.97 4.59 -14.86
CA PRO A 36 8.53 3.90 -16.00
C PRO A 36 9.07 2.52 -15.61
N ASP A 37 8.83 1.49 -16.44
CA ASP A 37 9.26 0.11 -16.19
C ASP A 37 10.75 -0.02 -15.87
N ARG A 38 11.59 0.80 -16.52
CA ARG A 38 13.04 0.84 -16.24
C ARG A 38 13.30 1.20 -14.78
N ILE A 39 12.60 2.20 -14.25
CA ILE A 39 12.74 2.65 -12.86
C ILE A 39 12.15 1.61 -11.91
N ALA A 40 10.98 1.04 -12.24
CA ALA A 40 10.37 -0.04 -11.45
C ALA A 40 11.30 -1.25 -11.31
N ARG A 41 11.97 -1.64 -12.41
CA ARG A 41 12.93 -2.75 -12.41
C ARG A 41 14.17 -2.44 -11.57
N GLN A 42 14.75 -1.26 -11.74
CA GLN A 42 15.91 -0.82 -10.94
C GLN A 42 15.57 -0.76 -9.45
N PHE A 43 14.40 -0.22 -9.11
CA PHE A 43 13.87 -0.23 -7.75
C PHE A 43 13.79 -1.66 -7.22
N ALA A 44 13.09 -2.55 -7.92
CA ALA A 44 12.85 -3.93 -7.49
C ALA A 44 14.17 -4.67 -7.24
N GLN A 45 15.13 -4.56 -8.16
CA GLN A 45 16.44 -5.18 -8.02
C GLN A 45 17.16 -4.69 -6.76
N ALA A 46 17.19 -3.39 -6.53
CA ALA A 46 17.85 -2.80 -5.35
C ALA A 46 17.12 -3.17 -4.05
N PHE A 47 15.79 -3.12 -4.05
CA PHE A 47 14.95 -3.43 -2.89
C PHE A 47 15.12 -4.89 -2.46
N TRP A 48 14.90 -5.85 -3.36
CA TRP A 48 15.00 -7.26 -3.03
C TRP A 48 16.43 -7.68 -2.66
N SER A 49 17.44 -7.10 -3.32
CA SER A 49 18.85 -7.33 -2.96
C SER A 49 19.20 -6.75 -1.58
N GLY A 50 18.53 -5.67 -1.17
CA GLY A 50 18.64 -5.11 0.18
C GLY A 50 17.96 -6.00 1.22
N LEU A 51 16.73 -6.41 0.93
CA LEU A 51 15.91 -7.22 1.85
C LEU A 51 16.45 -8.64 2.06
N ALA A 52 17.14 -9.20 1.06
CA ALA A 52 17.81 -10.51 1.20
C ALA A 52 18.97 -10.50 2.22
N ARG A 53 19.40 -9.33 2.70
CA ARG A 53 20.47 -9.22 3.70
C ARG A 53 19.93 -9.60 5.09
N PRO A 54 20.70 -10.34 5.90
CA PRO A 54 20.29 -10.68 7.25
C PRO A 54 19.96 -9.42 8.07
N ARG A 55 18.84 -9.45 8.80
CA ARG A 55 18.39 -8.40 9.73
C ARG A 55 18.00 -7.05 9.08
N THR A 56 17.96 -6.94 7.76
CA THR A 56 17.49 -5.73 7.09
C THR A 56 15.96 -5.70 7.07
N SER A 57 15.36 -4.60 7.52
CA SER A 57 13.90 -4.41 7.49
C SER A 57 13.40 -3.99 6.11
N ALA A 58 12.10 -4.12 5.86
CA ALA A 58 11.47 -3.63 4.62
C ALA A 58 11.68 -2.12 4.42
N ALA A 59 11.55 -1.33 5.50
CA ALA A 59 11.79 0.11 5.48
C ALA A 59 13.25 0.45 5.13
N GLU A 60 14.20 -0.24 5.75
CA GLU A 60 15.61 -0.03 5.45
C GLU A 60 15.95 -0.41 4.00
N ALA A 61 15.45 -1.54 3.51
CA ALA A 61 15.61 -1.96 2.11
C ALA A 61 14.98 -0.94 1.13
N PHE A 62 13.82 -0.38 1.48
CA PHE A 62 13.13 0.65 0.71
C PHE A 62 13.95 1.94 0.60
N HIS A 63 14.41 2.50 1.72
CA HIS A 63 15.22 3.72 1.72
C HIS A 63 16.55 3.54 0.98
N ARG A 64 17.20 2.38 1.14
CA ARG A 64 18.41 2.04 0.39
C ARG A 64 18.14 1.96 -1.12
N ALA A 65 17.03 1.36 -1.53
CA ALA A 65 16.64 1.28 -2.94
C ALA A 65 16.39 2.67 -3.54
N LEU A 66 15.73 3.57 -2.81
CA LEU A 66 15.54 4.97 -3.23
C LEU A 66 16.88 5.72 -3.35
N ALA A 67 17.83 5.49 -2.43
CA ALA A 67 19.15 6.10 -2.51
C ALA A 67 19.92 5.63 -3.77
N ILE A 68 19.86 4.33 -4.08
CA ILE A 68 20.50 3.76 -5.29
C ILE A 68 19.86 4.33 -6.57
N LEU A 69 18.53 4.41 -6.63
CA LEU A 69 17.82 5.03 -7.75
C LEU A 69 18.21 6.49 -7.96
N ARG A 70 18.29 7.26 -6.86
CA ARG A 70 18.72 8.66 -6.91
C ARG A 70 20.14 8.78 -7.48
N ALA A 71 21.06 7.94 -7.01
CA ALA A 71 22.44 7.89 -7.54
C ALA A 71 22.50 7.51 -9.02
N ASN A 72 21.54 6.71 -9.51
CA ASN A 72 21.42 6.31 -10.92
C ASN A 72 20.66 7.32 -11.79
N GLY A 73 20.39 8.54 -11.29
CA GLY A 73 19.73 9.60 -12.05
C GLY A 73 18.20 9.56 -12.05
N ALA A 74 17.58 8.75 -11.19
CA ALA A 74 16.12 8.65 -11.08
C ALA A 74 15.55 9.50 -9.92
N ALA A 75 16.16 10.64 -9.62
CA ALA A 75 15.82 11.50 -8.47
C ALA A 75 14.32 11.89 -8.43
N ALA A 76 13.71 12.18 -9.58
CA ALA A 76 12.30 12.54 -9.66
C ALA A 76 11.34 11.45 -9.11
N ALA A 77 11.68 10.16 -9.25
CA ALA A 77 10.90 9.07 -8.70
C ALA A 77 11.05 8.94 -7.17
N CYS A 78 12.18 9.39 -6.62
CA CYS A 78 12.47 9.34 -5.19
C CYS A 78 11.93 10.57 -4.46
N ASP A 79 12.19 11.76 -5.00
CA ASP A 79 11.92 13.04 -4.34
C ASP A 79 10.45 13.46 -4.49
N GLY A 80 9.78 13.02 -5.56
CA GLY A 80 8.36 13.29 -5.78
C GLY A 80 7.40 12.41 -4.97
N GLY A 81 7.91 11.55 -4.07
CA GLY A 81 7.09 10.58 -3.35
C GLY A 81 6.35 9.61 -4.28
N LEU A 82 6.89 9.36 -5.48
CA LEU A 82 6.26 8.50 -6.47
C LEU A 82 6.23 7.05 -6.01
N LEU A 83 7.32 6.58 -5.39
CA LEU A 83 7.40 5.30 -4.69
C LEU A 83 7.13 5.53 -3.20
N MET A 84 6.27 4.70 -2.61
CA MET A 84 5.88 4.80 -1.21
C MET A 84 6.02 3.46 -0.50
N LEU A 85 6.20 3.51 0.82
CA LEU A 85 6.07 2.38 1.72
C LEU A 85 4.93 2.68 2.69
N LEU A 86 3.93 1.79 2.74
CA LEU A 86 2.81 1.86 3.67
C LEU A 86 2.99 0.82 4.80
N PRO A 87 2.49 1.07 6.02
CA PRO A 87 1.98 2.36 6.49
C PRO A 87 3.11 3.41 6.49
N ASP A 88 2.75 4.67 6.18
CA ASP A 88 3.67 5.79 6.34
C ASP A 88 3.74 6.07 7.84
N GLU A 89 4.92 5.99 8.47
CA GLU A 89 5.06 6.18 9.93
C GLU A 89 4.64 7.59 10.39
N LEU A 90 4.28 8.49 9.47
CA LEU A 90 3.71 9.81 9.73
C LEU A 90 2.19 9.80 10.00
N ASP A 91 1.49 8.68 9.78
CA ASP A 91 0.11 8.48 10.24
C ASP A 91 0.13 7.91 11.67
N GLU A 92 0.40 8.75 12.67
CA GLU A 92 0.17 8.41 14.08
C GLU A 92 -1.25 7.83 14.22
N PRO A 93 -1.42 6.64 14.82
CA PRO A 93 -2.75 6.13 15.12
C PRO A 93 -3.35 7.05 16.18
N SER A 94 -4.29 7.91 15.77
CA SER A 94 -5.19 8.55 16.72
C SER A 94 -5.79 7.44 17.57
N ALA A 95 -5.33 7.37 18.81
CA ALA A 95 -5.76 6.42 19.81
C ALA A 95 -7.24 6.66 20.11
N ASN A 96 -8.13 6.08 19.30
CA ASN A 96 -9.53 5.79 19.59
C ASN A 96 -10.19 5.17 18.35
N GLY A 97 -10.09 3.86 18.22
CA GLY A 97 -10.76 3.09 17.18
C GLY A 97 -11.11 1.71 17.69
N THR A 98 -12.03 1.65 18.65
CA THR A 98 -12.62 0.41 19.15
C THR A 98 -12.98 -0.52 17.99
N LEU A 99 -12.39 -1.71 18.02
CA LEU A 99 -12.78 -2.86 17.21
C LEU A 99 -14.30 -3.07 17.29
N GLN A 100 -15.03 -2.79 16.20
CA GLN A 100 -16.27 -3.49 15.92
C GLN A 100 -16.07 -4.40 14.72
N ALA A 101 -15.79 -5.67 15.02
CA ALA A 101 -15.99 -6.77 14.10
C ALA A 101 -17.48 -6.80 13.72
N LYS A 102 -17.83 -6.26 12.56
CA LYS A 102 -19.18 -6.43 12.00
C LYS A 102 -19.27 -7.84 11.43
N SER A 103 -19.67 -8.75 12.30
CA SER A 103 -20.03 -10.12 11.97
C SER A 103 -21.01 -10.16 10.79
N ARG A 104 -20.72 -11.02 9.82
CA ARG A 104 -21.60 -11.36 8.71
C ARG A 104 -22.88 -11.99 9.26
N SER A 105 -24.02 -11.41 8.90
CA SER A 105 -25.29 -12.13 8.82
C SER A 105 -26.18 -11.44 7.77
N GLU A 106 -26.15 -11.95 6.55
CA GLU A 106 -27.35 -11.99 5.71
C GLU A 106 -28.01 -13.36 5.95
N PRO A 107 -29.28 -13.63 5.57
CA PRO A 107 -30.19 -12.82 4.74
C PRO A 107 -31.61 -12.68 5.32
N ILE A 108 -32.37 -11.63 5.00
CA ILE A 108 -33.84 -11.71 5.04
C ILE A 108 -34.45 -11.03 3.81
N LEU A 109 -34.95 -11.90 2.94
CA LEU A 109 -35.92 -11.63 1.88
C LEU A 109 -37.18 -10.96 2.48
N GLY A 110 -37.48 -9.72 2.07
CA GLY A 110 -38.65 -8.96 2.52
C GLY A 110 -39.34 -8.26 1.35
N ARG A 111 -40.52 -8.77 0.99
CA ARG A 111 -41.36 -8.37 -0.14
C ARG A 111 -41.88 -6.93 -0.05
N ARG A 112 -42.04 -6.32 -1.24
CA ARG A 112 -43.04 -5.30 -1.67
C ARG A 112 -43.86 -4.60 -0.57
N ALA A 113 -43.88 -3.26 -0.62
CA ALA A 113 -45.14 -2.51 -0.58
C ALA A 113 -45.02 -1.15 -1.28
N ILE A 114 -46.06 -0.88 -2.05
CA ILE A 114 -46.34 0.30 -2.87
C ILE A 114 -46.89 1.38 -1.94
N SER A 115 -46.57 2.66 -2.16
CA SER A 115 -47.52 3.75 -1.86
C SER A 115 -47.36 4.90 -2.84
N ARG A 116 -48.37 5.01 -3.69
CA ARG A 116 -48.78 6.22 -4.40
C ARG A 116 -49.41 7.22 -3.41
N SER A 117 -49.51 8.47 -3.88
CA SER A 117 -50.34 9.58 -3.39
C SER A 117 -49.69 10.44 -2.31
N LEU A 118 -49.78 11.78 -2.30
CA LEU A 118 -50.48 12.78 -3.12
C LEU A 118 -49.83 14.12 -2.75
N LEU A 119 -49.52 14.97 -3.73
CA LEU A 119 -49.71 16.42 -3.75
C LEU A 119 -49.37 16.93 -5.16
#